data_AF-A0A6M1M884-F1
#
_entry.id   AF-A0A6M1M884-F1
#
_cell.length_a   1.000
_cell.length_b   1.000
_cell.length_c   1.000
_cell.angle_alpha   90.00
_cell.angle_beta   90.00
_cell.angle_gamma   90.00
#
_symmetry.space_group_name_H-M   'P 1'
#
loop_
_entity.id
_entity.type
_entity.pdbx_description
1 polymer ?
#
loop_
_entity_poly.entity_id
_entity_poly.type
_entity_poly.pdbx_seq_one_letter_code
_entity_poly.pdbx_strand_id
1 'polypeptide(L)'
;MSKKALEEARPRARVVSTEEVVARIRDGVRAAGSQVAYARQHGVSEADLSNALRGHRPPTLPLMKSVGARRAIVLEEAARA
;
A
#
# COMPACT_ATOMS: atom_id res chain seq x y z
N MET A 1 5.32 -27.88 9.93
CA MET A 1 4.89 -27.45 8.58
C MET A 1 6.11 -27.43 7.66
N SER A 2 6.07 -28.09 6.50
CA SER A 2 7.24 -28.22 5.60
C SER A 2 7.63 -26.87 4.98
N LYS A 3 8.94 -26.66 4.74
CA LYS A 3 9.49 -25.46 4.06
C LYS A 3 8.78 -25.15 2.74
N LYS A 4 8.39 -26.20 2.01
CA LYS A 4 7.64 -26.12 0.75
C LYS A 4 6.27 -25.45 0.91
N ALA A 5 5.55 -25.76 1.98
CA ALA A 5 4.23 -25.17 2.26
C ALA A 5 4.32 -23.68 2.65
N LEU A 6 5.42 -23.26 3.30
CA LEU A 6 5.69 -21.85 3.59
C LEU A 6 6.03 -21.05 2.32
N GLU A 7 6.61 -21.72 1.33
CA GLU A 7 7.03 -21.11 0.06
C GLU A 7 5.86 -21.00 -0.92
N GLU A 8 4.99 -22.02 -0.99
CA GLU A 8 3.74 -22.01 -1.76
C GLU A 8 2.69 -21.03 -1.19
N ALA A 9 2.71 -20.80 0.13
CA ALA A 9 1.82 -19.85 0.79
C ALA A 9 2.33 -18.39 0.76
N ARG A 10 3.51 -18.11 0.19
CA ARG A 10 3.98 -16.72 0.08
C ARG A 10 3.03 -15.97 -0.87
N PRO A 11 2.37 -14.90 -0.40
CA PRO A 11 1.52 -14.10 -1.27
C PRO A 11 2.36 -13.59 -2.45
N ARG A 12 1.89 -13.83 -3.67
CA ARG A 12 2.52 -13.30 -4.88
C ARG A 12 2.51 -11.78 -4.79
N ALA A 13 3.68 -11.18 -4.61
CA ALA A 13 3.85 -9.75 -4.61
C ALA A 13 4.15 -9.27 -6.04
N ARG A 14 3.57 -8.15 -6.43
CA ARG A 14 3.95 -7.42 -7.65
C ARG A 14 4.38 -6.00 -7.29
N VAL A 15 5.24 -5.43 -8.11
CA VAL A 15 5.60 -4.02 -8.01
C VAL A 15 4.41 -3.17 -8.45
N VAL A 16 4.12 -2.12 -7.70
CA VAL A 16 3.02 -1.16 -7.93
C VAL A 16 3.58 0.25 -7.87
N SER A 17 2.96 1.18 -8.60
CA SER A 17 3.33 2.60 -8.52
C SER A 17 2.70 3.26 -7.28
N THR A 18 3.21 4.45 -6.93
CA THR A 18 2.64 5.26 -5.85
C THR A 18 1.19 5.66 -6.15
N GLU A 19 0.88 5.99 -7.40
CA GLU A 19 -0.44 6.39 -7.87
C GLU A 19 -1.43 5.24 -7.72
N GLU A 20 -0.98 4.00 -7.98
CA GLU A 20 -1.79 2.81 -7.81
C GLU A 20 -2.10 2.54 -6.33
N VAL A 21 -1.15 2.81 -5.43
CA VAL A 21 -1.38 2.77 -3.98
C VAL A 21 -2.39 3.84 -3.56
N VAL A 22 -2.25 5.08 -4.06
CA VAL A 22 -3.17 6.18 -3.76
C VAL A 22 -4.58 5.87 -4.28
N ALA A 23 -4.73 5.27 -5.45
CA ALA A 23 -6.02 4.84 -5.99
C ALA A 23 -6.71 3.84 -5.06
N ARG A 24 -5.98 2.83 -4.56
CA ARG A 24 -6.53 1.88 -3.58
C ARG A 24 -6.96 2.54 -2.28
N ILE A 25 -6.18 3.53 -1.79
CA ILE A 25 -6.56 4.29 -0.59
C ILE A 25 -7.85 5.08 -0.85
N ARG A 26 -8.01 5.69 -2.03
CA ARG A 26 -9.26 6.38 -2.41
C ARG A 26 -10.45 5.43 -2.43
N ASP A 27 -10.29 4.22 -2.95
CA ASP A 27 -11.35 3.21 -2.96
C ASP A 27 -11.72 2.78 -1.54
N GLY A 28 -10.72 2.57 -0.68
CA GLY A 28 -10.93 2.32 0.74
C GLY A 28 -11.67 3.45 1.45
N VAL A 29 -11.32 4.71 1.18
CA VAL A 29 -12.01 5.89 1.72
C VAL A 29 -13.46 5.96 1.25
N ARG A 30 -13.74 5.65 -0.02
CA ARG A 30 -15.12 5.57 -0.55
C ARG A 30 -15.92 4.49 0.16
N ALA A 31 -15.34 3.30 0.34
CA ALA A 31 -15.99 2.19 1.05
C ALA A 31 -16.26 2.51 2.52
N ALA A 32 -15.37 3.24 3.19
CA ALA A 32 -15.55 3.71 4.56
C ALA A 32 -16.53 4.91 4.68
N GLY A 33 -16.89 5.55 3.56
CA GLY A 33 -17.78 6.70 3.49
C GLY A 33 -17.15 8.06 3.82
N SER A 34 -15.97 8.10 4.44
CA SER A 34 -15.22 9.34 4.68
C SER A 34 -13.73 9.08 4.99
N GLN A 35 -12.90 10.12 4.85
CA GLN A 35 -11.48 10.04 5.25
C GLN A 35 -11.32 9.80 6.76
N VAL A 36 -12.17 10.42 7.59
CA VAL A 36 -12.18 10.25 9.04
C VAL A 36 -12.50 8.80 9.42
N ALA A 37 -13.54 8.21 8.81
CA ALA A 37 -13.92 6.83 9.05
C ALA A 37 -12.80 5.87 8.66
N TYR A 38 -12.20 6.07 7.48
CA TYR A 38 -11.05 5.27 7.02
C TYR A 38 -9.86 5.38 7.97
N ALA A 39 -9.52 6.61 8.38
CA ALA A 39 -8.41 6.88 9.28
C ALA A 39 -8.57 6.14 10.62
N ARG A 40 -9.78 6.18 11.20
CA ARG A 40 -10.12 5.46 12.44
C ARG A 40 -10.09 3.95 12.26
N GLN A 41 -10.68 3.44 11.17
CA GLN A 41 -10.74 2.01 10.88
C GLN A 41 -9.33 1.39 10.76
N HIS A 42 -8.40 2.11 10.15
CA HIS A 42 -7.04 1.62 9.88
C HIS A 42 -5.98 2.15 10.86
N GLY A 43 -6.35 3.00 11.81
CA GLY A 43 -5.43 3.59 12.79
C GLY A 43 -4.35 4.47 12.15
N VAL A 44 -4.70 5.25 11.12
CA VAL A 44 -3.77 6.14 10.40
C VAL A 44 -4.08 7.61 10.67
N SER A 45 -3.08 8.48 10.53
CA SER A 45 -3.24 9.93 10.66
C SER A 45 -4.11 10.51 9.54
N GLU A 46 -5.15 11.28 9.90
CA GLU A 46 -5.99 12.01 8.94
C GLU A 46 -5.18 13.04 8.13
N ALA A 47 -4.19 13.68 8.75
CA ALA A 47 -3.33 14.65 8.08
C ALA A 47 -2.42 13.98 7.04
N ASP A 48 -1.85 12.81 7.37
CA ASP A 48 -1.05 12.05 6.41
C ASP A 48 -1.90 11.50 5.27
N LEU A 49 -3.11 11.02 5.59
CA LEU A 49 -4.08 10.56 4.59
C LEU A 49 -4.43 11.69 3.62
N SER A 50 -4.81 12.87 4.13
CA SER A 50 -5.15 14.03 3.31
C SER A 50 -3.99 14.49 2.43
N ASN A 51 -2.77 14.57 2.99
CA ASN A 51 -1.57 14.90 2.23
C ASN A 51 -1.28 13.91 1.10
N ALA A 52 -1.46 12.61 1.37
CA ALA A 52 -1.29 11.56 0.36
C ALA A 52 -2.35 11.63 -0.74
N LEU A 53 -3.62 11.82 -0.38
CA LEU A 53 -4.72 11.89 -1.34
C LEU A 53 -4.66 13.13 -2.23
N ARG A 54 -4.09 14.23 -1.75
CA ARG A 54 -3.87 15.47 -2.50
C ARG A 54 -2.56 15.47 -3.30
N GLY A 55 -1.71 14.45 -3.14
CA GLY A 55 -0.42 14.37 -3.81
C GLY A 55 0.64 15.32 -3.24
N HIS A 56 0.43 15.93 -2.08
CA HIS A 56 1.44 16.77 -1.43
C HIS A 56 2.61 15.96 -0.88
N ARG A 57 2.33 14.72 -0.45
CA ARG A 57 3.34 13.77 0.06
C ARG A 57 3.01 12.36 -0.41
N PRO A 58 4.00 11.47 -0.58
CA PRO A 58 3.72 10.06 -0.82
C PRO A 58 3.06 9.41 0.42
N PRO A 59 2.30 8.31 0.24
CA PRO A 59 1.73 7.55 1.36
C PRO A 59 2.82 7.07 2.33
N THR A 60 2.57 7.23 3.63
CA THR A 60 3.44 6.71 4.69
C THR A 60 3.35 5.19 4.78
N LEU A 61 4.28 4.54 5.51
CA LEU A 61 4.23 3.08 5.71
C LEU A 61 2.91 2.57 6.31
N PRO A 62 2.31 3.22 7.33
CA PRO A 62 0.98 2.85 7.81
C PRO A 62 -0.10 2.95 6.73
N LEU A 63 -0.09 4.00 5.90
CA LEU A 63 -1.03 4.15 4.79
C LEU A 63 -0.84 3.07 3.72
N MET A 64 0.39 2.73 3.36
CA MET A 64 0.63 1.58 2.45
C MET A 64 0.06 0.28 3.03
N LYS A 65 0.29 0.02 4.33
CA LYS A 65 -0.21 -1.19 5.00
C LYS A 65 -1.74 -1.27 5.00
N SER A 66 -2.44 -0.13 5.08
CA SER A 66 -3.91 -0.08 5.05
C SER A 66 -4.52 -0.69 3.77
N VAL A 67 -3.76 -0.72 2.67
CA VAL A 67 -4.16 -1.33 1.39
C VAL A 67 -3.37 -2.60 1.04
N GLY A 68 -2.73 -3.21 2.04
CA GLY A 68 -1.91 -4.42 1.85
C GLY A 68 -0.60 -4.19 1.09
N ALA A 69 -0.18 -2.92 0.90
CA ALA A 69 1.09 -2.58 0.28
C ALA A 69 2.21 -2.45 1.32
N ARG A 70 3.45 -2.66 0.87
CA ARG A 70 4.66 -2.43 1.64
C ARG A 70 5.72 -1.81 0.75
N ARG A 71 6.61 -1.01 1.34
CA ARG A 71 7.81 -0.53 0.62
C ARG A 71 8.75 -1.71 0.35
N ALA A 72 9.30 -1.76 -0.85
CA ALA A 72 10.32 -2.70 -1.25
C ALA A 72 11.40 -1.95 -2.05
N ILE A 73 12.64 -2.39 -1.93
CA ILE A 73 13.74 -1.97 -2.80
C ILE A 73 13.77 -2.96 -3.96
N VAL A 74 13.76 -2.45 -5.19
CA VAL A 74 13.82 -3.24 -6.41
C VAL A 74 15.15 -2.95 -7.09
N LEU A 75 15.90 -3.99 -7.43
CA LEU A 75 17.08 -3.87 -8.29
C LEU A 75 16.66 -4.28 -9.70
N GLU A 76 16.85 -3.38 -10.66
CA GLU A 76 16.70 -3.71 -12.07
C GLU A 76 18.06 -4.16 -12.59
N GLU A 77 18.24 -5.46 -12.77
CA GLU A 77 19.38 -5.97 -13.52
C GLU A 77 19.09 -5.74 -15.00
N ALA A 78 19.93 -4.96 -15.68
CA ALA A 78 19.86 -4.85 -17.13
C ALA A 78 19.88 -6.28 -17.69
N ALA A 79 18.90 -6.60 -18.55
CA ALA A 79 18.94 -7.84 -19.30
C ALA A 79 20.33 -7.90 -19.97
N ARG A 80 21.14 -8.91 -19.64
CA ARG A 80 22.30 -9.21 -20.48
C ARG A 80 21.73 -9.48 -21.87
N ALA A 81 22.05 -8.58 -22.80
CA ALA A 81 21.75 -8.75 -24.22
C ALA A 81 22.37 -10.05 -24.75
#